data_AF-A0A7S2EM02-F1
#
_entry.id   AF-A0A7S2EM02-F1
#
_cell.length_a   1.000
_cell.length_b   1.000
_cell.length_c   1.000
_cell.angle_alpha   90.00
_cell.angle_beta   90.00
_cell.angle_gamma   90.00
#
_symmetry.space_group_name_H-M   'P 1'
#
loop_
_entity.id
_entity.type
_entity.pdbx_description
1 polymer ?
#
loop_
_entity_poly.entity_id
_entity_poly.type
_entity_poly.pdbx_seq_one_letter_code
_entity_poly.pdbx_strand_id
1 'polypeptide(L)'
;MVRVSQYSGAFTMCGDVIDGVGYWLGEHPEPNHDYSFKLFTVDVPIETIVVDCGAGNIAINNKIGQSFVATSPGIVDKISVWIKPNLYYVTDYQLELYSGDFDTLLATSPIVSINELQPSSWENREPGSAGFHDFTLFHESQPMVAGETYSWMLVRVSQYSGAFTMCGDVIDGVGYWLGEHPEPNHDYSFKLFTVDVPIETIVVDCGAGNIAINNKIGQSFVATSPGIVDKISVWIKPNLYYVTDYQLELYSGDFDTLLATSPIVSINELQPSSWENREPGSAGFHDFTLFHESQPMVAGETYSWMLVRVSQY
;
A
#
# COMPACT_ATOMS: atom_id res chain seq x y z
N MET A 1 -11.03 51.51 16.68
CA MET A 1 -11.73 50.30 17.19
C MET A 1 -11.97 49.41 15.99
N VAL A 2 -11.04 48.49 15.72
CA VAL A 2 -11.07 47.62 14.54
C VAL A 2 -11.81 46.35 14.95
N ARG A 3 -12.97 46.10 14.35
CA ARG A 3 -13.63 44.79 14.41
C ARG A 3 -12.94 43.90 13.38
N VAL A 4 -12.25 42.86 13.85
CA VAL A 4 -11.79 41.75 13.02
C VAL A 4 -12.99 40.80 12.89
N SER A 5 -13.54 40.66 11.68
CA SER A 5 -14.54 39.65 11.39
C SER A 5 -13.85 38.31 11.10
N GLN A 6 -14.01 37.34 12.00
CA GLN A 6 -13.57 35.97 11.79
C GLN A 6 -14.54 35.28 10.81
N TYR A 7 -14.05 34.87 9.65
CA TYR A 7 -14.78 34.02 8.71
C TYR A 7 -13.93 32.78 8.38
N SER A 8 -14.49 31.61 8.65
CA SER A 8 -13.81 30.31 8.57
C SER A 8 -14.80 29.18 8.24
N GLY A 9 -14.32 28.12 7.60
CA GLY A 9 -15.08 26.89 7.32
C GLY A 9 -15.36 26.10 8.61
N ALA A 10 -16.39 25.27 8.59
CA ALA A 10 -16.93 24.58 9.77
C ALA A 10 -16.62 23.06 9.79
N PHE A 11 -16.43 22.46 10.97
CA PHE A 11 -16.11 21.03 11.19
C PHE A 11 -17.04 20.38 12.18
N THR A 12 -17.37 19.11 12.00
CA THR A 12 -18.25 18.33 12.87
C THR A 12 -17.48 17.73 14.08
N MET A 13 -18.00 17.80 15.32
CA MET A 13 -17.33 17.39 16.59
C MET A 13 -17.91 16.13 17.26
N CYS A 14 -17.06 15.24 17.80
CA CYS A 14 -17.49 14.18 18.73
C CYS A 14 -17.22 14.53 20.20
N GLY A 15 -17.89 13.80 21.11
CA GLY A 15 -17.29 13.42 22.39
C GLY A 15 -16.71 12.00 22.29
N ASP A 16 -15.57 11.79 22.96
CA ASP A 16 -14.69 10.62 23.08
C ASP A 16 -15.09 9.36 22.28
N VAL A 17 -14.52 9.19 21.09
CA VAL A 17 -14.56 7.91 20.33
C VAL A 17 -13.17 7.26 20.26
N ILE A 18 -12.10 8.04 20.43
CA ILE A 18 -10.71 7.58 20.46
C ILE A 18 -10.04 8.22 21.69
N ASP A 19 -9.12 7.51 22.37
CA ASP A 19 -8.20 8.11 23.35
C ASP A 19 -7.22 9.04 22.59
N GLY A 20 -7.72 10.19 22.16
CA GLY A 20 -7.00 11.18 21.37
C GLY A 20 -7.19 12.57 21.96
N VAL A 21 -6.18 13.42 21.85
CA VAL A 21 -6.24 14.81 22.28
C VAL A 21 -6.45 15.68 21.06
N GLY A 22 -7.58 16.40 21.01
CA GLY A 22 -7.84 17.41 19.99
C GLY A 22 -7.05 18.69 20.29
N TYR A 23 -6.37 19.24 19.29
CA TYR A 23 -5.65 20.50 19.44
C TYR A 23 -6.38 21.63 18.70
N TRP A 24 -6.72 22.67 19.45
CA TRP A 24 -7.27 23.91 18.92
C TRP A 24 -6.34 25.07 19.29
N LEU A 25 -5.94 25.85 18.28
CA LEU A 25 -5.29 27.15 18.42
C LEU A 25 -4.02 27.26 19.29
N GLY A 26 -3.05 26.34 19.20
CA GLY A 26 -1.65 26.64 19.61
C GLY A 26 -1.41 27.07 21.07
N GLU A 27 -2.44 27.12 21.92
CA GLU A 27 -2.40 27.47 23.33
C GLU A 27 -3.49 26.66 24.04
N HIS A 28 -3.09 25.46 24.48
CA HIS A 28 -3.80 24.47 25.30
C HIS A 28 -4.63 23.40 24.55
N PRO A 29 -4.35 22.10 24.79
CA PRO A 29 -5.25 21.03 24.35
C PRO A 29 -6.59 21.14 25.08
N GLU A 30 -7.69 21.16 24.33
CA GLU A 30 -9.02 21.02 24.92
C GLU A 30 -9.35 19.52 24.95
N PRO A 31 -9.49 18.90 26.14
CA PRO A 31 -9.93 17.52 26.22
C PRO A 31 -11.35 17.39 25.63
N ASN A 32 -11.58 16.32 24.87
CA ASN A 32 -12.89 15.81 24.38
C ASN A 32 -13.37 16.29 22.98
N HIS A 33 -12.46 16.56 22.04
CA HIS A 33 -12.84 16.95 20.67
C HIS A 33 -12.15 16.06 19.62
N ASP A 34 -12.93 15.15 19.01
CA ASP A 34 -12.50 14.38 17.84
C ASP A 34 -13.02 15.01 16.54
N TYR A 35 -12.26 14.82 15.45
CA TYR A 35 -12.59 15.30 14.11
C TYR A 35 -12.80 14.14 13.14
N SER A 36 -13.65 14.33 12.13
CA SER A 36 -13.88 13.31 11.11
C SER A 36 -12.79 13.28 10.05
N PHE A 37 -11.99 12.22 10.07
CA PHE A 37 -10.99 11.93 9.05
C PHE A 37 -11.05 10.47 8.61
N LYS A 38 -10.36 10.19 7.49
CA LYS A 38 -10.12 8.88 6.92
C LYS A 38 -8.63 8.75 6.64
N LEU A 39 -8.01 7.70 7.16
CA LEU A 39 -6.63 7.37 6.87
C LEU A 39 -6.56 6.36 5.72
N PHE A 40 -5.68 6.62 4.75
CA PHE A 40 -5.33 5.70 3.69
C PHE A 40 -3.82 5.47 3.76
N THR A 41 -3.44 4.24 4.05
CA THR A 41 -2.07 3.78 3.93
C THR A 41 -1.86 3.20 2.53
N VAL A 42 -0.69 3.45 1.94
CA VAL A 42 -0.19 2.63 0.84
C VAL A 42 0.73 1.61 1.45
N ASP A 43 0.43 0.35 1.17
CA ASP A 43 1.20 -0.74 1.68
C ASP A 43 2.54 -0.79 0.95
N VAL A 44 3.63 -0.84 1.70
CA VAL A 44 4.96 -1.11 1.15
C VAL A 44 5.10 -2.62 1.06
N PRO A 45 5.39 -3.20 -0.11
CA PRO A 45 5.68 -4.63 -0.20
C PRO A 45 6.86 -4.97 0.71
N ILE A 46 6.62 -5.82 1.70
CA ILE A 46 7.63 -6.36 2.61
C ILE A 46 8.09 -7.69 2.02
N GLU A 47 9.41 -7.84 1.85
CA GLU A 47 10.03 -9.13 1.51
C GLU A 47 9.93 -10.05 2.73
N THR A 48 9.06 -11.05 2.67
CA THR A 48 8.71 -11.90 3.82
C THR A 48 9.38 -13.28 3.78
N ILE A 49 9.67 -13.81 2.59
CA ILE A 49 10.40 -15.07 2.42
C ILE A 49 11.47 -14.88 1.36
N VAL A 50 12.67 -15.38 1.64
CA VAL A 50 13.80 -15.39 0.70
C VAL A 50 14.45 -16.76 0.72
N VAL A 51 14.38 -17.45 -0.41
CA VAL A 51 15.13 -18.68 -0.66
C VAL A 51 16.07 -18.41 -1.83
N ASP A 52 17.38 -18.53 -1.60
CA ASP A 52 18.41 -18.44 -2.65
C ASP A 52 19.30 -19.69 -2.58
N CYS A 53 19.04 -20.61 -3.49
CA CYS A 53 19.70 -21.90 -3.57
C CYS A 53 21.05 -21.87 -4.32
N GLY A 54 21.52 -20.72 -4.80
CA GLY A 54 22.78 -20.63 -5.54
C GLY A 54 22.74 -21.31 -6.93
N ALA A 55 23.80 -22.00 -7.34
CA ALA A 55 24.10 -22.31 -8.75
C ALA A 55 23.66 -23.69 -9.30
N GLY A 56 22.71 -24.37 -8.66
CA GLY A 56 22.16 -25.64 -9.18
C GLY A 56 21.11 -25.39 -10.26
N ASN A 57 21.41 -25.60 -11.54
CA ASN A 57 20.44 -25.34 -12.61
C ASN A 57 19.68 -26.62 -13.00
N ILE A 58 18.37 -26.65 -12.77
CA ILE A 58 17.48 -27.75 -13.18
C ILE A 58 16.50 -27.22 -14.23
N ALA A 59 16.27 -27.98 -15.30
CA ALA A 59 15.37 -27.55 -16.36
C ALA A 59 13.92 -27.44 -15.85
N ILE A 60 13.25 -26.34 -16.18
CA ILE A 60 11.81 -26.19 -15.99
C ILE A 60 11.15 -26.99 -17.11
N ASN A 61 10.56 -28.15 -16.82
CA ASN A 61 9.90 -28.91 -17.88
C ASN A 61 8.50 -28.37 -18.13
N ASN A 62 7.51 -28.73 -17.30
CA ASN A 62 6.14 -28.21 -17.43
C ASN A 62 5.85 -27.14 -16.38
N LYS A 63 5.94 -27.54 -15.11
CA LYS A 63 5.67 -26.66 -13.97
C LYS A 63 6.68 -26.95 -12.86
N ILE A 64 6.91 -25.96 -12.03
CA ILE A 64 7.58 -26.11 -10.73
C ILE A 64 6.78 -25.33 -9.69
N GLY A 65 6.72 -25.82 -8.47
CA GLY A 65 6.03 -25.12 -7.40
C GLY A 65 6.69 -25.31 -6.06
N GLN A 66 6.25 -24.55 -5.07
CA GLN A 66 6.75 -24.61 -3.71
C GLN A 66 5.61 -24.27 -2.78
N SER A 67 5.39 -25.11 -1.76
CA SER A 67 4.56 -24.73 -0.62
C SER A 67 5.40 -24.05 0.47
N PHE A 68 4.76 -23.20 1.25
CA PHE A 68 5.34 -22.47 2.36
C PHE A 68 4.26 -22.15 3.41
N VAL A 69 4.67 -21.99 4.66
CA VAL A 69 3.79 -21.51 5.74
C VAL A 69 3.88 -19.99 5.84
N ALA A 70 2.75 -19.29 5.80
CA ALA A 70 2.73 -17.83 5.95
C ALA A 70 3.09 -17.43 7.39
N THR A 71 4.12 -16.59 7.56
CA THR A 71 4.59 -16.16 8.90
C THR A 71 3.81 -14.96 9.45
N SER A 72 3.18 -14.18 8.58
CA SER A 72 2.34 -13.02 8.92
C SER A 72 1.11 -12.97 8.02
N PRO A 73 -0.01 -12.37 8.48
CA PRO A 73 -1.11 -12.06 7.58
C PRO A 73 -0.68 -11.01 6.56
N GLY A 74 -1.24 -11.06 5.35
CA GLY A 74 -0.90 -10.11 4.29
C GLY A 74 -1.44 -10.53 2.94
N ILE A 75 -1.52 -9.60 2.01
CA ILE A 75 -1.90 -9.89 0.62
C ILE A 75 -0.61 -10.08 -0.19
N VAL A 76 -0.53 -11.14 -0.98
CA VAL A 76 0.64 -11.35 -1.85
C VAL A 76 0.61 -10.31 -2.97
N ASP A 77 1.61 -9.43 -3.00
CA ASP A 77 1.81 -8.44 -4.07
C ASP A 77 2.47 -9.10 -5.28
N LYS A 78 3.63 -9.73 -5.06
CA LYS A 78 4.36 -10.45 -6.10
C LYS A 78 5.19 -11.60 -5.53
N ILE A 79 5.52 -12.54 -6.41
CA ILE A 79 6.51 -13.57 -6.14
C ILE A 79 7.60 -13.45 -7.20
N SER A 80 8.85 -13.35 -6.77
CA SER A 80 9.99 -13.36 -7.68
C SER A 80 10.62 -14.73 -7.70
N VAL A 81 10.74 -15.35 -8.87
CA VAL A 81 11.34 -16.70 -9.00
C VAL A 81 12.67 -16.57 -9.72
N TRP A 82 13.72 -17.24 -9.22
CA TRP A 82 14.99 -17.27 -9.92
C TRP A 82 14.89 -18.15 -11.17
N ILE A 83 15.14 -17.57 -12.34
CA ILE A 83 15.07 -18.26 -13.62
C ILE A 83 16.33 -17.93 -14.42
N LYS A 84 17.00 -18.99 -14.88
CA LYS A 84 17.99 -18.94 -15.95
C LYS A 84 17.28 -19.18 -17.28
N PRO A 85 17.15 -18.18 -18.15
CA PRO A 85 16.29 -18.32 -19.31
C PRO A 85 16.96 -19.08 -20.47
N ASN A 86 16.16 -19.48 -21.46
CA ASN A 86 16.66 -20.25 -22.61
C ASN A 86 17.43 -19.38 -23.60
N LEU A 87 18.74 -19.63 -23.80
CA LEU A 87 19.61 -18.78 -24.62
C LEU A 87 19.14 -18.47 -26.05
N TYR A 88 18.28 -19.31 -26.63
CA TYR A 88 17.92 -19.23 -28.05
C TYR A 88 16.48 -18.82 -28.30
N TYR A 89 15.61 -18.98 -27.30
CA TYR A 89 14.17 -18.85 -27.46
C TYR A 89 13.58 -18.01 -26.34
N VAL A 90 12.55 -17.24 -26.67
CA VAL A 90 11.70 -16.60 -25.67
C VAL A 90 11.02 -17.69 -24.87
N THR A 91 10.97 -17.50 -23.55
CA THR A 91 10.29 -18.39 -22.63
C THR A 91 9.23 -17.62 -21.88
N ASP A 92 7.98 -18.08 -21.95
CA ASP A 92 6.83 -17.45 -21.33
C ASP A 92 6.41 -18.27 -20.11
N TYR A 93 6.24 -17.58 -18.99
CA TYR A 93 5.79 -18.18 -17.75
C TYR A 93 4.60 -17.43 -17.18
N GLN A 94 3.81 -18.15 -16.41
CA GLN A 94 2.73 -17.60 -15.60
C GLN A 94 2.87 -18.19 -14.20
N LEU A 95 2.56 -17.41 -13.17
CA LEU A 95 2.59 -17.87 -11.79
C LEU A 95 1.16 -17.98 -11.25
N GLU A 96 0.86 -19.11 -10.64
CA GLU A 96 -0.41 -19.40 -9.98
C GLU A 96 -0.15 -19.48 -8.47
N LEU A 97 -0.97 -18.82 -7.64
CA LEU A 97 -0.92 -18.88 -6.18
C LEU A 97 -2.12 -19.68 -5.67
N TYR A 98 -1.90 -20.57 -4.70
CA TYR A 98 -2.90 -21.46 -4.13
C TYR A 98 -2.89 -21.38 -2.60
N SER A 99 -4.03 -21.73 -2.00
CA SER A 99 -4.09 -22.15 -0.59
C SER A 99 -3.75 -23.63 -0.45
N GLY A 100 -3.19 -24.01 0.70
CA GLY A 100 -2.74 -25.37 0.97
C GLY A 100 -1.68 -25.86 -0.01
N ASP A 101 -1.58 -27.17 -0.18
CA ASP A 101 -0.74 -27.85 -1.16
C ASP A 101 -1.46 -27.95 -2.53
N PHE A 102 -1.72 -26.79 -3.13
CA PHE A 102 -2.47 -26.62 -4.40
C PHE A 102 -3.96 -26.95 -4.32
N ASP A 103 -4.62 -26.66 -3.19
CA ASP A 103 -6.04 -26.94 -3.00
C ASP A 103 -6.94 -25.99 -3.81
N THR A 104 -6.85 -24.69 -3.55
CA THR A 104 -7.69 -23.66 -4.21
C THR A 104 -6.83 -22.58 -4.81
N LEU A 105 -6.99 -22.33 -6.12
CA LEU A 105 -6.34 -21.23 -6.83
C LEU A 105 -6.85 -19.89 -6.28
N LEU A 106 -5.93 -19.09 -5.77
CA LEU A 106 -6.17 -17.78 -5.18
C LEU A 106 -5.91 -16.64 -6.17
N ALA A 107 -4.87 -16.75 -6.99
CA ALA A 107 -4.50 -15.71 -7.96
C ALA A 107 -3.68 -16.27 -9.11
N THR A 108 -3.68 -15.55 -10.23
CA THR A 108 -2.85 -15.88 -11.39
C THR A 108 -2.18 -14.62 -11.93
N SER A 109 -0.87 -14.66 -12.14
CA SER A 109 -0.14 -13.53 -12.70
C SER A 109 -0.45 -13.36 -14.19
N PRO A 110 -0.19 -12.16 -14.76
CA PRO A 110 0.05 -12.03 -16.19
C PRO A 110 1.18 -12.95 -16.67
N ILE A 111 1.21 -13.22 -17.98
CA ILE A 111 2.31 -13.95 -18.61
C ILE A 111 3.55 -13.04 -18.65
N VAL A 112 4.68 -13.56 -18.16
CA VAL A 112 5.99 -12.91 -18.20
C VAL A 112 6.86 -13.60 -19.25
N SER A 113 7.24 -12.84 -20.27
CA SER A 113 8.19 -13.28 -21.30
C SER A 113 9.62 -13.00 -20.85
N ILE A 114 10.41 -14.05 -20.70
CA ILE A 114 11.83 -13.99 -20.33
C ILE A 114 12.67 -14.35 -21.56
N ASN A 115 13.76 -13.62 -21.78
CA ASN A 115 14.56 -13.56 -23.01
C ASN A 115 13.89 -12.84 -24.17
N GLU A 116 13.56 -11.58 -23.98
CA GLU A 116 13.39 -10.67 -25.11
C GLU A 116 14.75 -10.53 -25.81
N LEU A 117 14.93 -11.29 -26.90
CA LEU A 117 16.12 -11.26 -27.74
C LEU A 117 16.43 -9.81 -28.11
N GLN A 118 17.51 -9.23 -27.57
CA GLN A 118 18.00 -7.97 -28.11
C GLN A 118 18.31 -8.19 -29.61
N PRO A 119 17.72 -7.40 -30.52
CA PRO A 119 17.80 -7.61 -31.97
C PRO A 119 19.12 -7.08 -32.55
N SER A 120 20.26 -7.40 -31.93
CA SER A 120 21.57 -7.17 -32.53
C SER A 120 22.24 -8.51 -32.84
N SER A 121 23.13 -8.49 -33.82
CA SER A 121 23.68 -9.62 -34.56
C SER A 121 24.00 -10.87 -33.72
N TRP A 122 24.00 -12.04 -34.37
CA TRP A 122 24.43 -13.32 -33.79
C TRP A 122 25.82 -13.27 -33.09
N GLU A 123 26.61 -12.23 -33.35
CA GLU A 123 27.91 -11.95 -32.73
C GLU A 123 27.83 -11.26 -31.35
N ASN A 124 26.70 -10.62 -30.98
CA ASN A 124 26.56 -9.83 -29.75
C ASN A 124 25.28 -10.17 -28.94
N ARG A 125 24.80 -11.41 -28.99
CA ARG A 125 23.73 -11.84 -28.08
C ARG A 125 24.28 -11.96 -26.68
N GLU A 126 23.99 -10.98 -25.82
CA GLU A 126 24.01 -11.25 -24.39
C GLU A 126 22.84 -12.19 -24.09
N PRO A 127 23.09 -13.38 -23.51
CA PRO A 127 22.04 -14.16 -22.89
C PRO A 127 21.21 -13.27 -21.98
N GLY A 128 19.88 -13.39 -21.97
CA GLY A 128 19.16 -12.75 -20.87
C GLY A 128 19.71 -13.29 -19.56
N SER A 129 19.95 -12.36 -18.62
CA SER A 129 20.62 -12.66 -17.38
C SER A 129 19.78 -13.65 -16.57
N ALA A 130 20.44 -14.67 -16.06
CA ALA A 130 19.85 -15.48 -15.01
C ALA A 130 19.64 -14.59 -13.77
N GLY A 131 18.49 -14.70 -13.12
CA GLY A 131 18.14 -13.83 -12.00
C GLY A 131 16.71 -14.04 -11.54
N PHE A 132 16.29 -13.25 -10.55
CA PHE A 132 14.91 -13.21 -10.09
C PHE A 132 14.05 -12.44 -11.10
N HIS A 133 12.92 -13.04 -11.47
CA HIS A 133 11.89 -12.42 -12.33
C HIS A 133 10.61 -12.30 -11.54
N ASP A 134 9.99 -11.12 -11.60
CA ASP A 134 8.83 -10.77 -10.80
C ASP A 134 7.53 -11.21 -11.48
N PHE A 135 6.66 -11.85 -10.69
CA PHE A 135 5.30 -12.21 -11.07
C PHE A 135 4.32 -11.51 -10.14
N THR A 136 3.75 -10.40 -10.61
CA THR A 136 2.77 -9.64 -9.85
C THR A 136 1.44 -10.38 -9.79
N LEU A 137 0.89 -10.48 -8.58
CA LEU A 137 -0.40 -11.11 -8.25
C LEU A 137 -1.40 -10.10 -7.69
N PHE A 138 -0.99 -8.84 -7.54
CA PHE A 138 -1.79 -7.76 -7.00
C PHE A 138 -3.09 -7.54 -7.80
N HIS A 139 -4.18 -7.30 -7.07
CA HIS A 139 -5.60 -7.20 -7.48
C HIS A 139 -6.44 -8.49 -7.53
N GLU A 140 -5.83 -9.68 -7.46
CA GLU A 140 -6.59 -10.95 -7.41
C GLU A 140 -6.36 -11.77 -6.15
N SER A 141 -5.27 -11.52 -5.41
CA SER A 141 -4.91 -12.30 -4.24
C SER A 141 -5.81 -12.01 -3.03
N GLN A 142 -6.30 -13.09 -2.42
CA GLN A 142 -6.96 -13.03 -1.11
C GLN A 142 -5.91 -12.85 0.00
N PRO A 143 -6.27 -12.22 1.13
CA PRO A 143 -5.41 -12.15 2.30
C PRO A 143 -4.96 -13.53 2.76
N MET A 144 -3.66 -13.70 2.95
CA MET A 144 -3.09 -14.85 3.63
C MET A 144 -3.32 -14.74 5.14
N VAL A 145 -3.48 -15.90 5.77
CA VAL A 145 -3.63 -16.07 7.21
C VAL A 145 -2.32 -16.63 7.76
N ALA A 146 -1.79 -16.02 8.82
CA ALA A 146 -0.58 -16.52 9.46
C ALA A 146 -0.77 -17.95 9.99
N GLY A 147 0.24 -18.79 9.78
CA GLY A 147 0.26 -20.20 10.19
C GLY A 147 -0.41 -21.16 9.19
N GLU A 148 -1.06 -20.67 8.15
CA GLU A 148 -1.63 -21.49 7.09
C GLU A 148 -0.61 -21.75 5.97
N THR A 149 -0.76 -22.89 5.31
CA THR A 149 0.07 -23.27 4.15
C THR A 149 -0.48 -22.65 2.88
N TYR A 150 0.43 -22.16 2.04
CA TYR A 150 0.17 -21.65 0.70
C TYR A 150 1.16 -22.28 -0.26
N SER A 151 0.81 -22.29 -1.55
CA SER A 151 1.71 -22.79 -2.58
C SER A 151 1.71 -21.90 -3.79
N TRP A 152 2.87 -21.69 -4.39
CA TRP A 152 2.96 -21.08 -5.72
C TRP A 152 3.38 -22.11 -6.76
N MET A 153 2.93 -21.92 -8.00
CA MET A 153 3.23 -22.76 -9.15
C MET A 153 3.65 -21.88 -10.33
N LEU A 154 4.88 -22.05 -10.79
CA LEU A 154 5.36 -21.48 -12.03
C LEU A 154 5.01 -22.42 -13.19
N VAL A 155 4.18 -21.95 -14.10
CA VAL A 155 3.69 -22.67 -15.27
C VAL A 155 4.44 -22.21 -16.52
N ARG A 156 5.03 -23.15 -17.25
CA ARG A 156 5.56 -22.88 -18.60
C ARG A 156 4.40 -22.75 -19.59
N VAL A 157 4.31 -21.59 -20.24
CA VAL A 157 3.30 -21.29 -21.27
C VAL A 157 3.87 -21.50 -22.67
N SER A 158 5.15 -21.18 -22.88
CA SER A 158 5.82 -21.37 -24.17
C SER A 158 6.26 -22.81 -24.43
N GLN A 159 6.60 -23.13 -25.68
CA GLN A 159 7.21 -24.41 -26.05
C GLN A 159 8.59 -24.63 -25.39
N TYR A 160 9.35 -23.55 -25.21
CA TYR A 160 10.69 -23.59 -24.65
C TYR A 160 10.68 -23.20 -23.18
N SER A 161 11.71 -23.63 -22.47
CA SER A 161 11.91 -23.28 -21.07
C SER A 161 13.39 -23.08 -20.75
N GLY A 162 13.59 -22.37 -19.65
CA GLY A 162 14.86 -22.17 -18.99
C GLY A 162 15.06 -23.18 -17.87
N ALA A 163 15.83 -22.78 -16.88
CA ALA A 163 16.14 -23.53 -15.68
C ALA A 163 15.84 -22.69 -14.42
N PHE A 164 15.65 -23.38 -13.31
CA PHE A 164 15.49 -22.79 -11.99
C PHE A 164 16.60 -23.29 -11.06
N THR A 165 16.68 -22.73 -9.85
CA THR A 165 17.63 -23.16 -8.83
C THR A 165 16.96 -23.87 -7.67
N MET A 166 17.62 -24.92 -7.19
CA MET A 166 17.15 -25.83 -6.15
C MET A 166 18.25 -26.07 -5.12
N CYS A 167 17.86 -26.17 -3.85
CA CYS A 167 18.72 -26.49 -2.72
C CYS A 167 18.06 -27.57 -1.86
N GLY A 168 18.69 -27.91 -0.72
CA GLY A 168 18.04 -28.75 0.28
C GLY A 168 16.86 -28.01 0.94
N ASP A 169 16.27 -28.67 1.93
CA ASP A 169 15.19 -28.11 2.77
C ASP A 169 15.70 -26.96 3.65
N VAL A 170 15.18 -25.75 3.40
CA VAL A 170 15.51 -24.46 4.02
C VAL A 170 14.27 -23.81 4.66
N ILE A 171 13.07 -24.06 4.14
CA ILE A 171 11.81 -23.53 4.67
C ILE A 171 10.81 -24.65 4.97
N ASP A 172 9.88 -24.42 5.89
CA ASP A 172 8.79 -25.36 6.16
C ASP A 172 7.81 -25.36 4.97
N GLY A 173 7.96 -26.37 4.12
CA GLY A 173 7.30 -26.45 2.83
C GLY A 173 7.72 -27.68 2.03
N VAL A 174 7.15 -27.81 0.84
CA VAL A 174 7.45 -28.90 -0.10
C VAL A 174 7.70 -28.30 -1.47
N GLY A 175 8.85 -28.60 -2.08
CA GLY A 175 9.08 -28.34 -3.49
C GLY A 175 8.26 -29.30 -4.35
N TYR A 176 7.82 -28.86 -5.53
CA TYR A 176 7.03 -29.67 -6.46
C TYR A 176 7.63 -29.63 -7.85
N TRP A 177 8.15 -30.77 -8.29
CA TRP A 177 8.69 -30.91 -9.63
C TRP A 177 7.63 -31.43 -10.59
N LEU A 178 7.63 -30.93 -11.82
CA LEU A 178 6.62 -31.24 -12.85
C LEU A 178 5.18 -30.84 -12.44
N GLY A 179 5.02 -30.10 -11.35
CA GLY A 179 3.75 -29.56 -10.83
C GLY A 179 2.96 -30.49 -9.92
N GLU A 180 3.25 -31.79 -9.90
CA GLU A 180 2.48 -32.76 -9.09
C GLU A 180 3.36 -33.73 -8.30
N HIS A 181 4.69 -33.73 -8.52
CA HIS A 181 5.61 -34.60 -7.81
C HIS A 181 6.20 -33.86 -6.60
N PRO A 182 5.76 -34.16 -5.36
CA PRO A 182 6.37 -33.56 -4.18
C PRO A 182 7.83 -34.01 -4.05
N GLU A 183 8.68 -33.06 -3.69
CA GLU A 183 10.11 -33.17 -3.48
C GLU A 183 10.41 -32.61 -2.07
N PRO A 184 10.02 -33.32 -1.00
CA PRO A 184 9.98 -32.78 0.37
C PRO A 184 11.36 -32.49 1.00
N ASN A 185 12.45 -32.72 0.27
CA ASN A 185 13.81 -32.41 0.74
C ASN A 185 14.46 -31.32 -0.11
N HIS A 186 13.66 -30.61 -0.92
CA HIS A 186 14.15 -29.64 -1.88
C HIS A 186 13.30 -28.38 -1.86
N ASP A 187 13.97 -27.25 -1.78
CA ASP A 187 13.36 -25.95 -2.00
C ASP A 187 13.85 -25.29 -3.27
N TYR A 188 13.03 -24.40 -3.82
CA TYR A 188 13.34 -23.63 -5.01
C TYR A 188 13.61 -22.17 -4.67
N SER A 189 14.45 -21.49 -5.45
CA SER A 189 14.75 -20.08 -5.16
C SER A 189 13.58 -19.16 -5.54
N PHE A 190 12.99 -18.52 -4.54
CA PHE A 190 11.97 -17.50 -4.71
C PHE A 190 12.06 -16.42 -3.63
N LYS A 191 11.42 -15.29 -3.91
CA LYS A 191 11.16 -14.21 -2.97
C LYS A 191 9.67 -13.97 -2.92
N LEU A 192 9.11 -13.90 -1.72
CA LEU A 192 7.71 -13.53 -1.49
C LEU A 192 7.65 -12.09 -1.02
N PHE A 193 6.83 -11.29 -1.68
CA PHE A 193 6.54 -9.93 -1.29
C PHE A 193 5.07 -9.82 -0.92
N THR A 194 4.79 -9.41 0.31
CA THR A 194 3.43 -9.19 0.79
C THR A 194 3.24 -7.74 1.13
N VAL A 195 2.04 -7.26 0.92
CA VAL A 195 1.55 -5.99 1.47
C VAL A 195 0.68 -6.31 2.69
N ASP A 196 0.66 -5.41 3.67
CA ASP A 196 -0.25 -5.54 4.79
C ASP A 196 -1.70 -5.58 4.28
N VAL A 197 -2.58 -6.28 4.99
CA VAL A 197 -4.00 -6.21 4.67
C VAL A 197 -4.43 -4.77 4.94
N PRO A 198 -4.99 -4.04 3.96
CA PRO A 198 -5.39 -2.65 4.16
C PRO A 198 -6.25 -2.59 5.40
N ILE A 199 -5.78 -1.85 6.42
CA ILE A 199 -6.65 -1.59 7.55
C ILE A 199 -7.80 -0.77 6.99
N GLU A 200 -9.01 -1.30 7.15
CA GLU A 200 -10.24 -0.57 6.85
C GLU A 200 -10.14 0.84 7.41
N THR A 201 -10.43 1.80 6.54
CA THR A 201 -10.50 3.22 6.83
C THR A 201 -10.88 3.49 8.29
N ILE A 202 -9.99 4.11 9.07
CA ILE A 202 -10.40 4.67 10.37
C ILE A 202 -11.38 5.79 10.01
N VAL A 203 -12.68 5.52 10.10
CA VAL A 203 -13.73 6.52 9.95
C VAL A 203 -14.10 6.97 11.34
N VAL A 204 -13.66 8.18 11.70
CA VAL A 204 -14.17 8.86 12.88
C VAL A 204 -15.42 9.61 12.44
N ASP A 205 -16.62 9.07 12.65
CA ASP A 205 -17.87 9.81 12.38
C ASP A 205 -18.27 10.61 13.62
N CYS A 206 -18.32 11.93 13.47
CA CYS A 206 -18.59 12.84 14.57
C CYS A 206 -19.97 13.48 14.47
N GLY A 207 -20.61 13.68 15.63
CA GLY A 207 -21.94 14.28 15.72
C GLY A 207 -21.99 15.77 15.36
N ALA A 208 -23.18 16.30 15.05
CA ALA A 208 -23.45 17.52 14.26
C ALA A 208 -22.95 18.93 14.73
N GLY A 209 -21.85 19.08 15.48
CA GLY A 209 -21.36 20.40 15.95
C GLY A 209 -20.32 21.04 15.02
N ASN A 210 -20.53 22.24 14.49
CA ASN A 210 -19.66 22.94 13.52
C ASN A 210 -18.57 23.84 14.18
N ILE A 211 -17.26 23.59 13.99
CA ILE A 211 -16.14 24.47 14.44
C ILE A 211 -15.46 25.20 13.28
N ALA A 212 -15.25 26.50 13.45
CA ALA A 212 -14.41 27.36 12.61
C ALA A 212 -12.91 26.98 12.60
N ILE A 213 -12.30 26.69 11.43
CA ILE A 213 -10.82 26.71 11.28
C ILE A 213 -10.33 28.14 11.12
N ASN A 214 -9.75 28.69 12.18
CA ASN A 214 -9.12 30.00 12.10
C ASN A 214 -7.68 29.92 11.55
N ASN A 215 -6.87 28.97 12.03
CA ASN A 215 -5.47 28.79 11.60
C ASN A 215 -5.13 27.33 11.30
N LYS A 216 -5.12 26.48 12.32
CA LYS A 216 -4.79 25.06 12.22
C LYS A 216 -5.76 24.25 13.06
N ILE A 217 -5.99 23.00 12.67
CA ILE A 217 -6.75 22.00 13.42
C ILE A 217 -6.04 20.67 13.27
N GLY A 218 -6.04 19.82 14.29
CA GLY A 218 -5.38 18.53 14.20
C GLY A 218 -5.87 17.53 15.23
N GLN A 219 -5.53 16.27 15.00
CA GLN A 219 -5.86 15.16 15.87
C GLN A 219 -4.73 14.14 15.91
N SER A 220 -4.54 13.56 17.09
CA SER A 220 -3.62 12.46 17.33
C SER A 220 -4.35 11.11 17.24
N PHE A 221 -3.64 10.07 16.80
CA PHE A 221 -4.13 8.70 16.69
C PHE A 221 -2.99 7.71 16.90
N VAL A 222 -3.31 6.51 17.41
CA VAL A 222 -2.32 5.43 17.56
C VAL A 222 -2.38 4.52 16.33
N ALA A 223 -1.23 4.26 15.72
CA ALA A 223 -1.13 3.35 14.59
C ALA A 223 -1.40 1.91 15.04
N THR A 224 -2.36 1.21 14.44
CA THR A 224 -2.67 -0.18 14.80
C THR A 224 -1.86 -1.21 14.01
N SER A 225 -1.23 -0.82 12.89
CA SER A 225 -0.24 -1.62 12.14
C SER A 225 0.88 -0.71 11.64
N PRO A 226 2.04 -1.28 11.22
CA PRO A 226 2.97 -0.55 10.39
C PRO A 226 2.35 -0.20 9.02
N GLY A 227 2.91 0.80 8.33
CA GLY A 227 2.47 1.19 6.98
C GLY A 227 2.92 2.61 6.61
N ILE A 228 2.81 3.01 5.34
CA ILE A 228 3.06 4.39 4.93
C ILE A 228 1.74 5.10 4.74
N VAL A 229 1.53 6.24 5.42
CA VAL A 229 0.38 7.09 5.12
C VAL A 229 0.58 7.74 3.77
N ASP A 230 -0.31 7.44 2.83
CA ASP A 230 -0.33 8.05 1.50
C ASP A 230 -1.32 9.20 1.44
N LYS A 231 -2.49 9.04 2.08
CA LYS A 231 -3.56 10.02 1.97
C LYS A 231 -4.36 10.10 3.26
N ILE A 232 -4.73 11.33 3.62
CA ILE A 232 -5.69 11.59 4.68
C ILE A 232 -6.85 12.35 4.06
N SER A 233 -8.08 11.84 4.23
CA SER A 233 -9.27 12.60 3.85
C SER A 233 -9.89 13.24 5.07
N VAL A 234 -10.13 14.53 5.02
CA VAL A 234 -10.75 15.27 6.12
C VAL A 234 -12.12 15.75 5.69
N TRP A 235 -13.14 15.57 6.55
CA TRP A 235 -14.46 16.12 6.26
C TRP A 235 -14.46 17.62 6.54
N ILE A 236 -14.79 18.44 5.55
CA ILE A 236 -14.76 19.90 5.64
C ILE A 236 -16.10 20.43 5.15
N LYS A 237 -16.74 21.29 5.95
CA LYS A 237 -17.84 22.12 5.47
C LYS A 237 -17.28 23.47 5.04
N PRO A 238 -17.23 23.73 3.73
CA PRO A 238 -16.44 24.85 3.25
C PRO A 238 -17.24 26.16 3.35
N ASN A 239 -16.54 27.30 3.37
CA ASN A 239 -17.19 28.61 3.52
C ASN A 239 -17.94 29.00 2.23
N LEU A 240 -19.18 29.47 2.30
CA LEU A 240 -19.99 29.76 1.10
C LEU A 240 -19.41 30.83 0.16
N TYR A 241 -18.54 31.70 0.67
CA TYR A 241 -18.18 32.94 -0.02
C TYR A 241 -16.72 33.02 -0.46
N TYR A 242 -15.84 32.19 0.11
CA TYR A 242 -14.40 32.31 -0.06
C TYR A 242 -13.75 30.97 -0.37
N VAL A 243 -12.83 31.00 -1.33
CA VAL A 243 -11.88 29.91 -1.53
C VAL A 243 -10.95 29.90 -0.33
N THR A 244 -10.76 28.75 0.29
CA THR A 244 -9.79 28.60 1.38
C THR A 244 -8.81 27.51 1.00
N ASP A 245 -7.53 27.87 1.06
CA ASP A 245 -6.44 26.94 0.78
C ASP A 245 -6.04 26.22 2.05
N TYR A 246 -5.98 24.90 1.97
CA TYR A 246 -5.53 24.05 3.06
C TYR A 246 -4.33 23.21 2.65
N GLN A 247 -3.45 22.95 3.61
CA GLN A 247 -2.37 21.98 3.50
C GLN A 247 -2.45 21.05 4.69
N LEU A 248 -2.26 19.75 4.48
CA LEU A 248 -2.20 18.79 5.56
C LEU A 248 -0.73 18.50 5.90
N GLU A 249 -0.43 18.53 7.19
CA GLU A 249 0.86 18.18 7.79
C GLU A 249 0.66 16.89 8.61
N LEU A 250 1.56 15.91 8.49
CA LEU A 250 1.57 14.68 9.29
C LEU A 250 2.79 14.70 10.22
N TYR A 251 2.61 14.30 11.47
CA TYR A 251 3.61 14.30 12.53
C TYR A 251 3.73 12.94 13.22
N SER A 252 4.91 12.64 13.77
CA SER A 252 5.08 11.61 14.80
C SER A 252 4.75 12.18 16.18
N GLY A 253 4.28 11.33 17.09
CA GLY A 253 3.90 11.71 18.44
C GLY A 253 2.73 12.71 18.46
N ASP A 254 2.63 13.46 19.54
CA ASP A 254 1.65 14.54 19.72
C ASP A 254 2.18 15.84 19.10
N PHE A 255 2.31 15.84 17.77
CA PHE A 255 2.83 16.96 16.96
C PHE A 255 4.33 17.25 17.16
N ASP A 256 5.14 16.24 17.47
CA ASP A 256 6.57 16.40 17.79
C ASP A 256 7.43 16.68 16.56
N THR A 257 7.40 15.79 15.56
CA THR A 257 8.26 15.87 14.37
C THR A 257 7.42 15.77 13.11
N LEU A 258 7.54 16.75 12.21
CA LEU A 258 6.87 16.75 10.91
C LEU A 258 7.45 15.64 10.03
N LEU A 259 6.60 14.70 9.64
CA LEU A 259 6.92 13.56 8.78
C LEU A 259 6.62 13.83 7.32
N ALA A 260 5.50 14.49 7.01
CA ALA A 260 5.09 14.73 5.63
C ALA A 260 4.15 15.94 5.52
N THR A 261 4.03 16.46 4.30
CA THR A 261 3.05 17.50 3.95
C THR A 261 2.35 17.16 2.64
N SER A 262 1.09 17.55 2.50
CA SER A 262 0.37 17.49 1.22
C SER A 262 0.70 18.69 0.31
N PRO A 263 0.35 18.63 -0.99
CA PRO A 263 0.10 19.82 -1.77
C PRO A 263 -1.01 20.69 -1.13
N ILE A 264 -1.07 21.96 -1.54
CA ILE A 264 -2.17 22.85 -1.17
C ILE A 264 -3.43 22.43 -1.93
N VAL A 265 -4.53 22.25 -1.21
CA VAL A 265 -5.87 21.97 -1.74
C VAL A 265 -6.76 23.20 -1.53
N SER A 266 -7.22 23.80 -2.62
CA SER A 266 -8.18 24.90 -2.59
C SER A 266 -9.60 24.35 -2.49
N ILE A 267 -10.29 24.68 -1.40
CA ILE A 267 -11.66 24.23 -1.16
C ILE A 267 -12.63 25.40 -1.39
N ASN A 268 -13.76 25.11 -2.05
CA ASN A 268 -14.68 26.03 -2.72
C ASN A 268 -14.18 26.60 -4.05
N GLU A 269 -13.86 25.76 -5.03
CA GLU A 269 -13.77 26.27 -6.40
C GLU A 269 -15.11 26.92 -6.79
N LEU A 270 -15.10 28.25 -6.90
CA LEU A 270 -16.27 29.04 -7.28
C LEU A 270 -16.73 28.56 -8.65
N GLN A 271 -17.89 27.88 -8.72
CA GLN A 271 -18.56 27.65 -10.00
C GLN A 271 -18.86 29.02 -10.63
N PRO A 272 -18.30 29.33 -11.81
CA PRO A 272 -18.44 30.64 -12.42
C PRO A 272 -19.77 30.74 -13.16
N SER A 273 -20.91 30.81 -12.48
CA SER A 273 -22.14 31.30 -13.12
C SER A 273 -23.19 31.83 -12.14
N SER A 274 -23.43 33.14 -12.24
CA SER A 274 -24.55 33.90 -11.65
C SER A 274 -24.69 33.91 -10.12
N TRP A 275 -24.81 35.10 -9.55
CA TRP A 275 -24.95 35.34 -8.11
C TRP A 275 -26.28 34.81 -7.53
N GLU A 276 -27.22 34.41 -8.38
CA GLU A 276 -28.59 34.11 -7.98
C GLU A 276 -28.85 32.63 -7.67
N ASN A 277 -27.93 31.70 -8.00
CA ASN A 277 -28.10 30.27 -7.73
C ASN A 277 -26.77 29.58 -7.30
N ARG A 278 -26.07 30.14 -6.31
CA ARG A 278 -24.93 29.43 -5.71
C ARG A 278 -25.44 28.37 -4.74
N GLU A 279 -25.41 27.12 -5.15
CA GLU A 279 -25.42 26.05 -4.16
C GLU A 279 -24.11 26.12 -3.36
N PRO A 280 -24.16 26.03 -2.02
CA PRO A 280 -22.98 25.82 -1.19
C PRO A 280 -22.06 24.76 -1.81
N GLY A 281 -20.74 24.97 -1.71
CA GLY A 281 -19.84 23.82 -1.81
C GLY A 281 -20.33 22.74 -0.86
N SER A 282 -20.64 21.55 -1.40
CA SER A 282 -21.20 20.46 -0.61
C SER A 282 -20.17 20.07 0.45
N ALA A 283 -20.57 20.08 1.72
CA ALA A 283 -19.73 19.56 2.79
C ALA A 283 -19.38 18.09 2.50
N GLY A 284 -18.12 17.72 2.65
CA GLY A 284 -17.66 16.40 2.22
C GLY A 284 -16.23 16.12 2.63
N PHE A 285 -15.79 14.89 2.35
CA PHE A 285 -14.39 14.50 2.50
C PHE A 285 -13.56 15.11 1.38
N HIS A 286 -12.44 15.72 1.76
CA HIS A 286 -11.43 16.23 0.86
C HIS A 286 -10.14 15.46 1.09
N ASP A 287 -9.56 14.97 0.00
CA ASP A 287 -8.39 14.11 -0.02
C ASP A 287 -7.10 14.95 -0.02
N PHE A 288 -6.20 14.64 0.92
CA PHE A 288 -4.87 15.22 1.01
C PHE A 288 -3.83 14.12 0.85
N THR A 289 -3.29 13.97 -0.36
CA THR A 289 -2.17 13.06 -0.64
C THR A 289 -0.89 13.65 -0.06
N LEU A 290 -0.17 12.87 0.74
CA LEU A 290 1.11 13.22 1.34
C LEU A 290 2.24 12.89 0.36
N PHE A 291 3.25 13.74 0.26
CA PHE A 291 4.39 13.45 -0.62
C PHE A 291 5.22 12.26 -0.09
N HIS A 292 5.60 11.37 -1.02
CA HIS A 292 6.19 10.02 -0.85
C HIS A 292 7.53 9.89 -0.10
N GLU A 293 7.97 10.90 0.65
CA GLU A 293 9.08 10.75 1.61
C GLU A 293 8.58 10.37 3.01
N SER A 294 7.29 10.04 3.15
CA SER A 294 6.68 9.66 4.42
C SER A 294 7.37 8.44 5.01
N GLN A 295 7.90 8.61 6.22
CA GLN A 295 8.45 7.51 6.98
C GLN A 295 7.37 6.48 7.30
N PRO A 296 7.71 5.17 7.30
CA PRO A 296 6.77 4.15 7.72
C PRO A 296 6.34 4.40 9.17
N MET A 297 5.03 4.34 9.39
CA MET A 297 4.44 4.27 10.71
C MET A 297 4.84 2.95 11.39
N VAL A 298 4.93 2.99 12.71
CA VAL A 298 5.22 1.84 13.57
C VAL A 298 3.96 1.56 14.39
N ALA A 299 3.54 0.29 14.44
CA ALA A 299 2.39 -0.11 15.24
C ALA A 299 2.60 0.22 16.73
N GLY A 300 1.57 0.74 17.38
CA GLY A 300 1.56 1.15 18.78
C GLY A 300 2.10 2.57 19.04
N GLU A 301 2.72 3.21 18.05
CA GLU A 301 3.18 4.60 18.18
C GLU A 301 2.05 5.59 17.89
N THR A 302 2.15 6.77 18.51
CA THR A 302 1.20 7.87 18.29
C THR A 302 1.66 8.72 17.12
N TYR A 303 0.71 9.17 16.30
CA TYR A 303 0.90 10.07 15.18
C TYR A 303 -0.16 11.14 15.22
N SER A 304 0.11 12.28 14.60
CA SER A 304 -0.84 13.39 14.57
C SER A 304 -0.92 13.99 13.18
N TRP A 305 -2.11 14.33 12.72
CA TRP A 305 -2.28 15.12 11.51
C TRP A 305 -2.76 16.54 11.87
N MET A 306 -2.33 17.52 11.08
CA MET A 306 -2.70 18.91 11.23
C MET A 306 -3.11 19.49 9.88
N LEU A 307 -4.36 19.94 9.78
CA LEU A 307 -4.84 20.71 8.65
C LEU A 307 -4.58 22.20 8.89
N VAL A 308 -3.76 22.79 8.01
CA VAL A 308 -3.31 24.17 8.07
C VAL A 308 -4.02 25.00 7.02
N ARG A 309 -4.63 26.10 7.45
CA ARG A 309 -5.13 27.13 6.53
C ARG A 309 -3.94 27.96 6.03
N VAL A 310 -3.71 27.93 4.72
CA VAL A 310 -2.55 28.58 4.08
C VAL A 310 -2.85 30.01 3.63
N SER A 311 -4.11 30.30 3.25
CA SER A 311 -4.53 31.63 2.82
C SER A 311 -5.81 32.12 3.49
N GLN A 312 -5.87 33.44 3.69
CA GLN A 312 -7.09 34.18 4.02
C GLN A 312 -7.38 35.12 2.84
N TYR A 313 -8.48 34.88 2.14
CA TYR A 313 -9.08 35.82 1.19
C TYR A 313 -10.51 36.13 1.63
#